data_AF-A0A166BAK6-F1
#
_entry.id   AF-A0A166BAK6-F1
#
_cell.length_a   1.000
_cell.length_b   1.000
_cell.length_c   1.000
_cell.angle_alpha   90.00
_cell.angle_beta   90.00
_cell.angle_gamma   90.00
#
_symmetry.space_group_name_H-M   'P 1'
#
loop_
_entity.id
_entity.type
_entity.pdbx_description
1 polymer ?
#
loop_
_entity_poly.entity_id
_entity_poly.type
_entity_poly.pdbx_seq_one_letter_code
_entity_poly.pdbx_strand_id
1 'polypeptide(L)'
;MASFQTLPDELTLLVLRGLLLEDVLNVSRTSRYLRYITHSYPDVWKNTEDARHIPLLLGQTLSTVPTVLLPKLVARSVSISQTLSKPFLDPRRCTRLEIEAQTSSEDRAHDYWWRLTPKQIYSLPGGRIVLCRWDCKVEFYGAEKGEFIGRIELPESISMHWESFDCGRTMKFASLCSRIVDEKLELSILTYDIDFIPSIEPEEGFVMKLSVPSTIILPSIYTPTYFPGSILLRGSMVLVQADDHILVVNMDRRTGVMFMSDQPPEEHAFFFDHDFKVRISFQCSKPQS
;
A
#
# COMPACT_ATOMS: atom_id res chain seq x y z
N MET A 1 9.78 -37.20 33.37
CA MET A 1 9.61 -35.89 32.69
C MET A 1 8.20 -35.84 32.14
N ALA A 2 7.43 -34.79 32.43
CA ALA A 2 6.10 -34.63 31.84
C ALA A 2 6.25 -34.40 30.32
N SER A 3 5.59 -35.23 29.52
CA SER A 3 5.57 -35.08 28.07
C SER A 3 4.49 -34.07 27.70
N PHE A 4 4.71 -33.20 26.71
CA PHE A 4 3.66 -32.33 26.20
C PHE A 4 2.39 -33.10 25.78
N GLN A 5 2.53 -34.39 25.44
CA GLN A 5 1.42 -35.28 25.09
C GLN A 5 0.46 -35.56 26.24
N THR A 6 0.86 -35.32 27.50
CA THR A 6 0.01 -35.51 28.68
C THR A 6 -0.70 -34.23 29.11
N LEU A 7 -0.39 -33.09 28.49
CA LEU A 7 -1.07 -31.82 28.75
C LEU A 7 -2.31 -31.69 27.86
N PRO A 8 -3.39 -31.08 28.37
CA PRO A 8 -4.49 -30.60 27.52
C PRO A 8 -3.98 -29.67 26.42
N ASP A 9 -4.64 -29.73 25.26
CA ASP A 9 -4.28 -28.93 24.09
C ASP A 9 -4.27 -27.43 24.44
N GLU A 10 -5.21 -26.95 25.24
CA GLU A 10 -5.34 -25.54 25.63
C GLU A 10 -4.13 -25.03 26.42
N LEU A 11 -3.57 -25.86 27.30
CA LEU A 11 -2.36 -25.52 28.05
C LEU A 11 -1.16 -25.48 27.11
N THR A 12 -1.08 -26.41 26.16
CA THR A 12 -0.04 -26.40 25.13
C THR A 12 -0.14 -25.15 24.26
N LEU A 13 -1.35 -24.73 23.86
CA LEU A 13 -1.59 -23.49 23.11
C LEU A 13 -1.18 -22.25 23.90
N LEU A 14 -1.44 -22.22 25.21
CA LEU A 14 -1.02 -21.12 26.08
C LEU A 14 0.50 -21.01 26.20
N VAL A 15 1.22 -22.14 26.24
CA VAL A 15 2.69 -22.16 26.25
C VAL A 15 3.28 -21.62 24.94
N LEU A 16 2.62 -21.88 23.80
CA LEU A 16 3.08 -21.41 22.49
C LEU A 16 2.71 -19.96 22.20
N ARG A 17 1.84 -19.35 23.01
CA ARG A 17 1.35 -17.99 22.81
C ARG A 17 2.48 -16.97 23.01
N GLY A 18 2.58 -16.00 22.11
CA GLY A 18 3.55 -14.91 22.20
C GLY A 18 4.97 -15.28 21.78
N LEU A 19 5.24 -16.54 21.42
CA LEU A 19 6.50 -16.93 20.82
C LEU A 19 6.64 -16.35 19.40
N LEU A 20 7.87 -16.30 18.90
CA LEU A 20 8.14 -15.92 17.51
C LEU A 20 7.69 -17.03 16.55
N LEU A 21 7.37 -16.65 15.31
CA LEU A 21 7.01 -17.57 14.24
C LEU A 21 8.06 -18.67 14.04
N GLU A 22 9.33 -18.33 14.14
CA GLU A 22 10.45 -19.27 14.02
C GLU A 22 10.46 -20.32 15.14
N ASP A 23 10.23 -19.90 16.38
CA ASP A 23 10.22 -20.79 17.54
C ASP A 23 9.06 -21.78 17.47
N VAL A 24 7.85 -21.29 17.19
CA VAL A 24 6.67 -22.15 17.03
C VAL A 24 6.87 -23.14 15.88
N LEU A 25 7.45 -22.68 14.77
CA LEU A 25 7.76 -23.55 13.63
C LEU A 25 8.79 -24.62 14.01
N ASN A 26 9.83 -24.27 14.76
CA ASN A 26 10.83 -25.22 15.24
C ASN A 26 10.20 -26.24 16.21
N VAL A 27 9.35 -25.80 17.15
CA VAL A 27 8.61 -26.67 18.06
C VAL A 27 7.72 -27.65 17.29
N SER A 28 7.01 -27.20 16.26
CA SER A 28 6.17 -28.06 15.41
C SER A 28 6.95 -29.17 14.70
N ARG A 29 8.27 -29.01 14.52
CA ARG A 29 9.16 -29.99 13.89
C ARG A 29 9.72 -31.02 14.87
N THR A 30 9.66 -30.76 16.18
CA THR A 30 10.24 -31.65 17.20
C THR A 30 9.39 -32.89 17.49
N SER A 31 8.06 -32.82 17.38
CA SER A 31 7.19 -33.96 17.69
C SER A 31 5.93 -34.02 16.83
N ARG A 32 5.40 -35.24 16.64
CA ARG A 32 4.14 -35.47 15.90
C ARG A 32 2.93 -34.81 16.59
N TYR A 33 2.90 -34.82 17.92
CA TYR A 33 1.85 -34.18 18.70
C TYR A 33 1.86 -32.66 18.51
N LEU A 34 3.01 -32.00 18.67
CA LEU A 34 3.11 -30.55 18.47
C LEU A 34 2.85 -30.16 17.01
N ARG A 35 3.26 -30.99 16.05
CA ARG A 35 2.87 -30.81 14.66
C ARG A 35 1.35 -30.87 14.50
N TYR A 36 0.68 -31.82 15.13
CA TYR A 36 -0.78 -31.91 15.12
C TYR A 36 -1.42 -30.64 15.72
N ILE A 37 -0.98 -30.19 16.89
CA ILE A 37 -1.49 -28.96 17.53
C ILE A 37 -1.37 -27.75 16.60
N THR A 38 -0.18 -27.50 16.06
CA THR A 38 0.06 -26.36 15.17
C THR A 38 -0.70 -26.44 13.83
N HIS A 39 -1.07 -27.64 13.38
CA HIS A 39 -1.89 -27.83 12.17
C HIS A 39 -3.40 -27.79 12.44
N SER A 40 -3.84 -28.15 13.64
CA SER A 40 -5.26 -28.19 14.01
C SER A 40 -5.77 -26.85 14.51
N TYR A 41 -4.91 -26.06 15.18
CA TYR A 41 -5.30 -24.81 15.82
C TYR A 41 -4.61 -23.62 15.12
N PRO A 42 -5.30 -22.89 14.22
CA PRO A 42 -4.73 -21.74 13.51
C PRO A 42 -4.31 -20.61 14.45
N ASP A 43 -4.94 -20.51 15.62
CA ASP A 43 -4.70 -19.46 16.60
C ASP A 43 -3.29 -19.49 17.19
N VAL A 44 -2.59 -20.63 17.11
CA VAL A 44 -1.16 -20.71 17.43
C VAL A 44 -0.36 -19.69 16.63
N TRP A 45 -0.62 -19.60 15.32
CA TRP A 45 0.12 -18.73 14.42
C TRP A 45 -0.32 -17.27 14.56
N LYS A 46 -1.61 -17.03 14.80
CA LYS A 46 -2.17 -15.67 14.95
C LYS A 46 -1.66 -14.95 16.19
N ASN A 47 -1.37 -15.70 17.25
CA ASN A 47 -0.96 -15.17 18.54
C ASN A 47 0.56 -15.16 18.73
N THR A 48 1.32 -15.30 17.64
CA THR A 48 2.77 -15.06 17.65
C THR A 48 3.06 -13.56 17.68
N GLU A 49 4.20 -13.17 18.25
CA GLU A 49 4.57 -11.75 18.37
C GLU A 49 4.71 -11.08 16.99
N ASP A 50 5.21 -11.83 16.01
CA ASP A 50 5.49 -11.37 14.65
C ASP A 50 4.49 -11.91 13.61
N ALA A 51 3.27 -12.28 14.03
CA ALA A 51 2.21 -12.82 13.17
C ALA A 51 1.92 -11.97 11.91
N ARG A 52 2.09 -10.65 12.02
CA ARG A 52 1.93 -9.69 10.92
C ARG A 52 2.90 -9.91 9.74
N HIS A 53 3.99 -10.65 9.94
CA HIS A 53 4.97 -10.95 8.90
C HIS A 53 4.61 -12.20 8.08
N ILE A 54 3.52 -12.89 8.39
CA ILE A 54 3.06 -14.02 7.59
C ILE A 54 2.65 -13.51 6.20
N PRO A 55 3.26 -14.00 5.10
CA PRO A 55 2.92 -13.56 3.75
C PRO A 55 1.59 -14.19 3.33
N LEU A 56 0.49 -13.50 3.62
CA LEU A 56 -0.85 -13.95 3.28
C LEU A 56 -1.08 -13.92 1.76
N LEU A 57 -1.96 -14.80 1.30
CA LEU A 57 -2.44 -14.74 -0.08
C LEU A 57 -3.30 -13.49 -0.26
N LEU A 58 -3.31 -12.95 -1.47
CA LEU A 58 -4.09 -11.76 -1.82
C LEU A 58 -5.58 -12.01 -1.52
N GLY A 59 -6.21 -11.08 -0.80
CA GLY A 59 -7.59 -11.21 -0.35
C GLY A 59 -7.80 -12.12 0.87
N GLN A 60 -6.74 -12.66 1.48
CA GLN A 60 -6.83 -13.50 2.65
C GLN A 60 -6.26 -12.79 3.89
N THR A 61 -6.93 -13.01 5.01
CA THR A 61 -6.49 -12.57 6.34
C THR A 61 -6.09 -13.80 7.15
N LEU A 62 -5.41 -13.60 8.29
CA LEU A 62 -5.06 -14.71 9.18
C LEU A 62 -6.28 -15.53 9.65
N SER A 63 -7.48 -14.95 9.65
CA SER A 63 -8.73 -15.66 9.97
C SER A 63 -9.34 -16.41 8.80
N THR A 64 -9.06 -16.02 7.55
CA THR A 64 -9.65 -16.64 6.34
C THR A 64 -8.70 -17.60 5.62
N VAL A 65 -7.39 -17.52 5.85
CA VAL A 65 -6.42 -18.48 5.29
C VAL A 65 -6.77 -19.90 5.76
N PRO A 66 -6.85 -20.90 4.85
CA PRO A 66 -7.00 -22.29 5.22
C PRO A 66 -5.91 -22.76 6.19
N THR A 67 -6.29 -23.40 7.30
CA THR A 67 -5.36 -23.84 8.35
C THR A 67 -4.21 -24.70 7.82
N VAL A 68 -4.47 -25.49 6.78
CA VAL A 68 -3.49 -26.36 6.13
C VAL A 68 -2.37 -25.57 5.44
N LEU A 69 -2.63 -24.34 5.00
CA LEU A 69 -1.66 -23.49 4.33
C LEU A 69 -0.80 -22.67 5.30
N LEU A 70 -1.28 -22.38 6.51
CA LEU A 70 -0.59 -21.53 7.49
C LEU A 70 0.85 -22.01 7.78
N PRO A 71 1.12 -23.28 8.09
CA PRO A 71 2.49 -23.73 8.35
C PRO A 71 3.45 -23.48 7.18
N LYS A 72 2.96 -23.57 5.93
CA LYS A 72 3.76 -23.29 4.73
C LYS A 72 4.06 -21.79 4.59
N LEU A 73 3.06 -20.93 4.83
CA LEU A 73 3.24 -19.48 4.79
C LEU A 73 4.18 -19.00 5.90
N VAL A 74 4.05 -19.57 7.11
CA VAL A 74 4.95 -19.29 8.23
C VAL A 74 6.37 -19.72 7.91
N ALA A 75 6.58 -20.93 7.40
CA ALA A 75 7.89 -21.39 6.96
C ALA A 75 8.51 -20.47 5.87
N ARG A 76 7.69 -19.95 4.96
CA ARG A 76 8.11 -18.95 3.97
C ARG A 76 8.50 -17.64 4.65
N SER A 77 7.72 -17.14 5.60
CA SER A 77 8.02 -15.92 6.37
C SER A 77 9.39 -16.01 7.06
N VAL A 78 9.61 -17.10 7.81
CA VAL A 78 10.88 -17.36 8.51
C VAL A 78 12.04 -17.43 7.52
N SER A 79 11.87 -18.16 6.41
CA SER A 79 12.90 -18.24 5.37
C SER A 79 13.21 -16.88 4.73
N ILE A 80 12.21 -16.02 4.52
CA ILE A 80 12.41 -14.66 4.01
C ILE A 80 13.18 -13.84 5.03
N SER A 81 12.74 -13.83 6.29
CA SER A 81 13.39 -13.09 7.38
C SER A 81 14.87 -13.48 7.53
N GLN A 82 15.17 -14.78 7.57
CA GLN A 82 16.55 -15.30 7.60
C GLN A 82 17.36 -14.98 6.35
N THR A 83 16.71 -14.81 5.20
CA THR A 83 17.40 -14.40 3.98
C THR A 83 17.73 -12.92 4.08
N LEU A 84 16.76 -12.07 4.41
CA LEU A 84 16.88 -10.61 4.51
C LEU A 84 17.80 -10.15 5.63
N SER A 85 18.04 -10.96 6.66
CA SER A 85 19.00 -10.66 7.72
C SER A 85 20.46 -10.77 7.27
N LYS A 86 20.72 -11.30 6.06
CA LYS A 86 22.08 -11.38 5.51
C LYS A 86 22.55 -10.02 5.00
N PRO A 87 23.84 -9.69 5.16
CA PRO A 87 24.40 -8.39 4.72
C PRO A 87 24.40 -8.23 3.20
N PHE A 88 24.47 -9.34 2.45
CA PHE A 88 24.43 -9.36 1.00
C PHE A 88 23.31 -10.28 0.54
N LEU A 89 22.47 -9.78 -0.36
CA LEU A 89 21.30 -10.46 -0.89
C LEU A 89 21.46 -10.62 -2.40
N ASP A 90 21.72 -11.84 -2.84
CA ASP A 90 21.63 -12.15 -4.26
C ASP A 90 20.17 -12.42 -4.62
N PRO A 91 19.60 -11.69 -5.61
CA PRO A 91 18.24 -11.94 -6.06
C PRO A 91 18.16 -13.35 -6.64
N ARG A 92 17.25 -14.17 -6.09
CA ARG A 92 17.03 -15.55 -6.60
C ARG A 92 16.48 -15.57 -8.01
N ARG A 93 15.73 -14.53 -8.38
CA ARG A 93 15.13 -14.33 -9.70
C ARG A 93 15.14 -12.85 -10.00
N CYS A 94 15.56 -12.50 -11.20
CA CYS A 94 15.41 -11.18 -11.76
C CYS A 94 14.46 -11.31 -12.95
N THR A 95 13.28 -10.71 -12.81
CA THR A 95 12.33 -10.67 -13.92
C THR A 95 12.40 -9.29 -14.55
N ARG A 96 12.62 -9.25 -15.87
CA ARG A 96 12.61 -8.01 -16.61
C ARG A 96 11.17 -7.60 -16.86
N LEU A 97 10.80 -6.39 -16.44
CA LEU A 97 9.52 -5.80 -16.83
C LEU A 97 9.63 -5.35 -18.29
N GLU A 98 8.76 -5.88 -19.14
CA GLU A 98 8.60 -5.40 -20.50
C GLU A 98 7.76 -4.12 -20.45
N ILE A 99 8.46 -2.99 -20.30
CA ILE A 99 7.85 -1.66 -20.41
C ILE A 99 7.80 -1.36 -21.90
N GLU A 100 6.59 -1.32 -22.47
CA GLU A 100 6.39 -0.81 -23.83
C GLU A 100 6.79 0.67 -23.84
N ALA A 101 8.00 0.93 -24.35
CA ALA A 101 8.42 2.28 -24.68
C ALA A 101 7.46 2.79 -25.76
N GLN A 102 6.66 3.81 -25.45
CA GLN A 102 5.92 4.53 -26.47
C GLN A 102 6.94 5.20 -27.38
N THR A 103 7.28 4.55 -28.49
CA THR A 103 8.11 5.11 -29.56
C THR A 103 7.25 6.12 -30.32
N SER A 104 7.11 7.32 -29.79
CA SER A 104 6.66 8.45 -30.59
C SER A 104 7.78 8.85 -31.55
N SER A 105 7.77 8.30 -32.77
CA SER A 105 8.64 8.62 -33.91
C SER A 105 10.15 8.39 -33.72
N GLU A 106 10.77 7.79 -34.73
CA GLU A 106 12.14 7.24 -34.73
C GLU A 106 13.28 8.27 -34.59
N ASP A 107 13.05 9.58 -34.43
CA ASP A 107 14.11 10.60 -34.56
C ASP A 107 14.51 11.34 -33.27
N ARG A 108 13.98 10.98 -32.09
CA ARG A 108 14.32 11.71 -30.83
C ARG A 108 14.59 10.83 -29.60
N ALA A 109 14.86 9.54 -29.79
CA ALA A 109 15.03 8.59 -28.69
C ALA A 109 16.23 8.87 -27.76
N HIS A 110 17.22 9.67 -28.17
CA HIS A 110 18.39 9.98 -27.34
C HIS A 110 18.18 11.10 -26.31
N ASP A 111 17.25 12.05 -26.50
CA ASP A 111 17.12 13.21 -25.61
C ASP A 111 16.09 13.03 -24.47
N TYR A 112 15.31 11.94 -24.47
CA TYR A 112 14.20 11.74 -23.53
C TYR A 112 14.22 10.39 -22.81
N TRP A 113 15.39 9.79 -22.60
CA TRP A 113 15.51 8.52 -21.87
C TRP A 113 14.89 8.57 -20.46
N TRP A 114 14.91 9.72 -19.80
CA TRP A 114 14.26 9.95 -18.50
C TRP A 114 12.72 9.91 -18.56
N ARG A 115 12.11 10.08 -19.73
CA ARG A 115 10.65 9.88 -19.93
C ARG A 115 10.27 8.40 -20.08
N LEU A 116 11.25 7.52 -20.32
CA LEU A 116 11.05 6.07 -20.46
C LEU A 116 11.15 5.33 -19.12
N THR A 117 11.68 5.98 -18.09
CA THR A 117 11.82 5.40 -16.74
C THR A 117 10.68 5.84 -15.84
N PRO A 118 10.08 4.93 -15.04
CA PRO A 118 9.10 5.32 -14.05
C PRO A 118 9.73 6.25 -13.02
N LYS A 119 9.00 7.30 -12.62
CA LYS A 119 9.41 8.26 -11.60
C LYS A 119 9.44 7.64 -10.20
N GLN A 120 8.53 6.71 -9.95
CA GLN A 120 8.42 6.02 -8.67
C GLN A 120 7.97 4.57 -8.87
N ILE A 121 8.47 3.66 -8.03
CA ILE A 121 8.12 2.23 -8.05
C ILE A 121 7.76 1.82 -6.62
N TYR A 122 6.64 1.12 -6.47
CA TYR A 122 6.16 0.62 -5.19
C TYR A 122 5.84 -0.88 -5.29
N SER A 123 6.16 -1.62 -4.23
CA SER A 123 5.62 -2.97 -4.05
C SER A 123 4.34 -2.86 -3.21
N LEU A 124 3.22 -3.36 -3.73
CA LEU A 124 1.96 -3.36 -3.00
C LEU A 124 1.99 -4.41 -1.88
N PRO A 125 1.16 -4.25 -0.82
CA PRO A 125 1.05 -5.24 0.25
C PRO A 125 0.78 -6.64 -0.30
N GLY A 126 1.46 -7.63 0.29
CA GLY A 126 1.49 -9.01 -0.23
C GLY A 126 2.60 -9.28 -1.25
N GLY A 127 3.27 -8.25 -1.78
CA GLY A 127 4.50 -8.35 -2.56
C GLY A 127 4.33 -9.02 -3.94
N ARG A 128 3.10 -9.10 -4.44
CA ARG A 128 2.77 -9.76 -5.72
C ARG A 128 2.59 -8.80 -6.87
N ILE A 129 2.32 -7.54 -6.59
CA ILE A 129 2.05 -6.51 -7.58
C ILE A 129 3.02 -5.37 -7.37
N VAL A 130 3.60 -4.90 -8.46
CA VAL A 130 4.46 -3.72 -8.52
C VAL A 130 3.66 -2.61 -9.20
N LEU A 131 3.60 -1.45 -8.55
CA LEU A 131 3.03 -0.23 -9.09
C LEU A 131 4.19 0.64 -9.59
N CYS A 132 4.13 1.03 -10.85
CA CYS A 132 5.06 1.96 -11.45
C CYS A 132 4.31 3.26 -11.79
N ARG A 133 4.92 4.41 -11.49
CA ARG A 133 4.35 5.74 -11.75
C ARG A 133 5.12 6.45 -12.86
N TRP A 134 4.39 7.03 -13.80
CA TRP A 134 4.87 7.97 -14.80
C TRP A 134 4.13 9.31 -14.68
N ASP A 135 4.43 10.24 -15.57
CA ASP A 135 3.82 11.57 -15.59
C ASP A 135 2.33 11.57 -15.91
N CYS A 136 1.94 10.75 -16.89
CA CYS A 136 0.58 10.69 -17.42
C CYS A 136 -0.08 9.32 -17.23
N LYS A 137 0.57 8.40 -16.51
CA LYS A 137 0.01 7.06 -16.28
C LYS A 137 0.56 6.38 -15.05
N VAL A 138 -0.18 5.41 -14.56
CA VAL A 138 0.24 4.43 -13.56
C VAL A 138 -0.02 3.05 -14.13
N GLU A 139 0.97 2.17 -14.04
CA GLU A 139 0.90 0.79 -14.56
C GLU A 139 1.21 -0.21 -13.46
N PHE A 140 0.58 -1.37 -13.56
CA PHE A 140 0.64 -2.43 -12.58
C PHE A 140 1.21 -3.68 -13.23
N TYR A 141 2.17 -4.31 -12.56
CA TYR A 141 2.85 -5.51 -13.03
C TYR A 141 2.85 -6.61 -11.98
N GLY A 142 2.81 -7.86 -12.41
CA GLY A 142 3.06 -8.99 -11.52
C GLY A 142 4.52 -9.05 -11.13
N ALA A 143 4.81 -9.18 -9.84
CA ALA A 143 6.17 -9.23 -9.32
C ALA A 143 6.91 -10.53 -9.69
N GLU A 144 6.19 -11.60 -9.99
CA GLU A 144 6.78 -12.91 -10.28
C GLU A 144 7.19 -13.06 -11.74
N LYS A 145 6.29 -12.79 -12.70
CA LYS A 145 6.58 -12.94 -14.14
C LYS A 145 6.77 -11.62 -14.86
N GLY A 146 6.61 -10.48 -14.18
CA GLY A 146 6.77 -9.16 -14.78
C GLY A 146 5.67 -8.84 -15.79
N GLU A 147 4.56 -9.59 -15.74
CA GLU A 147 3.45 -9.47 -16.65
C GLU A 147 2.69 -8.17 -16.40
N PHE A 148 2.24 -7.53 -17.48
CA PHE A 148 1.40 -6.34 -17.38
C PHE A 148 -0.01 -6.74 -16.92
N ILE A 149 -0.48 -6.09 -15.85
CA ILE A 149 -1.80 -6.34 -15.24
C ILE A 149 -2.82 -5.31 -15.72
N GLY A 150 -2.41 -4.04 -15.81
CA GLY A 150 -3.32 -2.95 -16.16
C GLY A 150 -2.69 -1.57 -16.01
N ARG A 151 -3.41 -0.55 -16.46
CA ARG A 151 -2.98 0.86 -16.39
C ARG A 151 -4.11 1.82 -16.07
N ILE A 152 -3.76 2.94 -15.49
CA ILE A 152 -4.60 4.12 -15.29
C ILE A 152 -3.96 5.26 -16.07
N GLU A 153 -4.69 5.77 -17.06
CA GLU A 153 -4.31 7.00 -17.76
C GLU A 153 -4.70 8.20 -16.88
N LEU A 154 -3.76 9.10 -16.69
CA LEU A 154 -3.91 10.30 -15.89
C LEU A 154 -3.63 11.53 -16.78
N PRO A 155 -4.22 12.69 -16.47
CA PRO A 155 -3.61 13.96 -16.86
C PRO A 155 -2.20 14.09 -16.26
N GLU A 156 -1.61 15.28 -16.35
CA GLU A 156 -0.31 15.52 -15.72
C GLU A 156 -0.41 15.37 -14.18
N SER A 157 0.09 14.26 -13.66
CA SER A 157 -0.02 13.85 -12.26
C SER A 157 1.09 14.50 -11.44
N ILE A 158 0.68 15.36 -10.51
CA ILE A 158 1.56 16.08 -9.58
C ILE A 158 1.99 15.15 -8.45
N SER A 159 1.02 14.52 -7.81
CA SER A 159 1.22 13.69 -6.63
C SER A 159 0.18 12.58 -6.60
N MET A 160 0.51 11.49 -5.93
CA MET A 160 -0.40 10.36 -5.79
C MET A 160 -0.26 9.75 -4.41
N HIS A 161 -1.36 9.16 -3.94
CA HIS A 161 -1.37 8.34 -2.74
C HIS A 161 -2.31 7.17 -2.94
N TRP A 162 -2.06 6.09 -2.22
CA TRP A 162 -2.92 4.93 -2.28
C TRP A 162 -3.08 4.27 -0.92
N GLU A 163 -4.18 3.56 -0.78
CA GLU A 163 -4.48 2.74 0.38
C GLU A 163 -4.87 1.36 -0.12
N SER A 164 -4.31 0.33 0.51
CA SER A 164 -4.60 -1.06 0.15
C SER A 164 -5.41 -1.71 1.25
N PHE A 165 -6.39 -2.50 0.83
CA PHE A 165 -7.23 -3.31 1.68
C PHE A 165 -7.04 -4.78 1.27
N ASP A 166 -7.44 -5.69 2.16
CA ASP A 166 -7.44 -7.13 1.89
C ASP A 166 -6.10 -7.67 1.34
N CYS A 167 -4.99 -7.21 1.93
CA CYS A 167 -3.62 -7.62 1.56
C CYS A 167 -3.31 -7.44 0.06
N GLY A 168 -3.62 -6.27 -0.49
CA GLY A 168 -3.29 -5.94 -1.88
C GLY A 168 -4.36 -6.32 -2.89
N ARG A 169 -5.49 -6.93 -2.47
CA ARG A 169 -6.57 -7.28 -3.39
C ARG A 169 -7.32 -6.06 -3.86
N THR A 170 -7.80 -5.27 -2.92
CA THR A 170 -8.52 -4.04 -3.20
C THR A 170 -7.63 -2.86 -2.85
N MET A 171 -7.72 -1.80 -3.64
CA MET A 171 -6.90 -0.62 -3.47
C MET A 171 -7.72 0.61 -3.83
N LYS A 172 -7.62 1.63 -2.99
CA LYS A 172 -8.03 2.98 -3.34
C LYS A 172 -6.80 3.75 -3.81
N PHE A 173 -6.92 4.38 -4.95
CA PHE A 173 -5.88 5.20 -5.54
C PHE A 173 -6.40 6.63 -5.67
N ALA A 174 -5.56 7.60 -5.30
CA ALA A 174 -5.82 9.02 -5.48
C ALA A 174 -4.66 9.65 -6.25
N SER A 175 -4.98 10.53 -7.19
CA SER A 175 -4.01 11.36 -7.90
C SER A 175 -4.47 12.81 -7.90
N LEU A 176 -3.54 13.70 -7.59
CA LEU A 176 -3.67 15.13 -7.80
C LEU A 176 -3.12 15.43 -9.19
N CYS A 177 -3.97 15.97 -10.04
CA CYS A 177 -3.68 16.19 -11.44
C CYS A 177 -3.80 17.67 -11.78
N SER A 178 -2.93 18.13 -12.65
CA SER A 178 -3.02 19.45 -13.28
C SER A 178 -3.48 19.34 -14.73
N ARG A 179 -4.22 20.34 -15.16
CA ARG A 179 -4.57 20.57 -16.56
C ARG A 179 -4.57 22.06 -16.83
N ILE A 180 -4.10 22.47 -18.01
CA ILE A 180 -4.28 23.83 -18.50
C ILE A 180 -5.59 23.88 -19.28
N VAL A 181 -6.52 24.73 -18.84
CA VAL A 181 -7.82 24.98 -19.51
C VAL A 181 -7.94 26.49 -19.68
N ASP A 182 -8.11 26.95 -20.93
CA ASP A 182 -8.23 28.37 -21.25
C ASP A 182 -7.13 29.25 -20.61
N GLU A 183 -5.87 28.82 -20.77
CA GLU A 183 -4.66 29.46 -20.19
C GLU A 183 -4.62 29.51 -18.65
N LYS A 184 -5.54 28.84 -17.96
CA LYS A 184 -5.56 28.73 -16.50
C LYS A 184 -5.19 27.33 -16.05
N LEU A 185 -4.41 27.26 -14.98
CA LEU A 185 -4.11 26.02 -14.29
C LEU A 185 -5.35 25.57 -13.50
N GLU A 186 -5.90 24.42 -13.86
CA GLU A 186 -6.94 23.73 -13.12
C GLU A 186 -6.33 22.52 -12.41
N LEU A 187 -6.57 22.43 -11.10
CA LEU A 187 -6.18 21.26 -10.31
C LEU A 187 -7.40 20.40 -10.03
N SER A 188 -7.22 19.09 -10.10
CA SER A 188 -8.28 18.12 -9.82
C SER A 188 -7.76 16.94 -9.02
N ILE A 189 -8.61 16.40 -8.16
CA ILE A 189 -8.37 15.13 -7.49
C ILE A 189 -9.16 14.06 -8.22
N LEU A 190 -8.47 13.00 -8.64
CA LEU A 190 -9.06 11.79 -9.19
C LEU A 190 -8.89 10.66 -8.19
N THR A 191 -9.98 9.95 -7.86
CA THR A 191 -9.92 8.73 -7.06
C THR A 191 -10.51 7.54 -7.78
N TYR A 192 -9.87 6.39 -7.64
CA TYR A 192 -10.25 5.11 -8.23
C TYR A 192 -10.30 4.03 -7.17
N ASP A 193 -11.30 3.15 -7.26
CA ASP A 193 -11.29 1.85 -6.62
C ASP A 193 -10.75 0.82 -7.61
N ILE A 194 -9.80 0.00 -7.15
CA ILE A 194 -9.11 -1.01 -7.93
C ILE A 194 -9.31 -2.36 -7.24
N ASP A 195 -9.72 -3.38 -7.99
CA ASP A 195 -9.80 -4.78 -7.52
C ASP A 195 -8.92 -5.66 -8.41
N PHE A 196 -7.92 -6.29 -7.79
CA PHE A 196 -7.03 -7.26 -8.41
C PHE A 196 -7.59 -8.66 -8.19
N ILE A 197 -8.15 -9.24 -9.25
CA ILE A 197 -8.75 -10.57 -9.20
C ILE A 197 -7.71 -11.57 -9.71
N PRO A 198 -7.27 -12.54 -8.89
CA PRO A 198 -6.40 -13.61 -9.37
C PRO A 198 -7.15 -14.42 -10.43
N SER A 199 -6.51 -14.73 -11.55
CA SER A 199 -7.13 -15.60 -12.55
C SER A 199 -7.38 -17.00 -11.95
N ILE A 200 -8.42 -17.66 -12.47
CA ILE A 200 -8.78 -19.04 -12.11
C ILE A 200 -7.66 -20.00 -12.56
N GLU A 201 -7.00 -19.66 -13.66
CA GLU A 201 -5.81 -20.37 -14.13
C GLU A 201 -4.57 -19.75 -13.47
N PRO A 202 -3.81 -20.52 -12.66
CA PRO A 202 -2.66 -19.99 -11.93
C PRO A 202 -1.53 -19.45 -12.84
N GLU A 203 -1.61 -19.72 -14.14
CA GLU A 203 -0.66 -19.21 -15.12
C GLU A 203 -1.00 -17.81 -15.66
N GLU A 204 -2.26 -17.38 -15.56
CA GLU A 204 -2.78 -16.14 -16.16
C GLU A 204 -2.64 -14.89 -15.26
N GLY A 205 -2.01 -15.00 -14.09
CA GLY A 205 -1.68 -13.84 -13.26
C GLY A 205 -2.90 -13.17 -12.63
N PHE A 206 -3.01 -11.84 -12.78
CA PHE A 206 -4.06 -11.01 -12.19
C PHE A 206 -4.84 -10.26 -13.26
N VAL A 207 -6.15 -10.11 -13.05
CA VAL A 207 -7.01 -9.20 -13.80
C VAL A 207 -7.30 -7.99 -12.93
N MET A 208 -7.03 -6.80 -13.44
CA MET A 208 -7.38 -5.54 -12.78
C MET A 208 -8.76 -5.06 -13.22
N LYS A 209 -9.65 -4.84 -12.25
CA LYS A 209 -10.90 -4.10 -12.44
C LYS A 209 -10.73 -2.70 -11.85
N LEU A 210 -11.10 -1.71 -12.65
CA LEU A 210 -10.99 -0.30 -12.31
C LEU A 210 -12.39 0.33 -12.25
N SER A 211 -12.67 1.10 -11.20
CA SER A 211 -13.90 1.89 -11.12
C SER A 211 -13.88 3.07 -12.09
N VAL A 212 -15.05 3.65 -12.36
CA VAL A 212 -15.12 5.00 -12.92
C VAL A 212 -14.48 5.97 -11.92
N PRO A 213 -13.60 6.90 -12.35
CA PRO A 213 -12.99 7.86 -11.45
C PRO A 213 -14.04 8.77 -10.81
N SER A 214 -13.90 9.01 -9.52
CA SER A 214 -14.54 10.15 -8.86
C SER A 214 -13.61 11.35 -8.96
N THR A 215 -14.15 12.45 -9.49
CA THR A 215 -13.39 13.68 -9.76
C THR A 215 -13.93 14.85 -8.95
N ILE A 216 -13.03 15.61 -8.35
CA ILE A 216 -13.32 16.92 -7.77
C ILE A 216 -12.34 17.92 -8.33
N ILE A 217 -12.86 19.00 -8.92
CA ILE A 217 -12.07 20.16 -9.33
C ILE A 217 -11.80 21.00 -8.08
N LEU A 218 -10.55 21.33 -7.86
CA LEU A 218 -10.13 22.13 -6.73
C LEU A 218 -10.43 23.62 -6.97
N PRO A 219 -10.71 24.39 -5.90
CA PRO A 219 -10.93 25.83 -6.03
C PRO A 219 -9.72 26.54 -6.64
N SER A 220 -9.96 27.61 -7.39
CA SER A 220 -8.94 28.40 -8.12
C SER A 220 -8.08 29.28 -7.20
N ILE A 221 -7.83 28.84 -5.98
CA ILE A 221 -6.91 29.46 -5.02
C ILE A 221 -5.45 29.06 -5.28
N TYR A 222 -5.25 28.00 -6.05
CA TYR A 222 -3.92 27.53 -6.43
C TYR A 222 -3.38 28.36 -7.59
N THR A 223 -2.20 28.92 -7.40
CA THR A 223 -1.43 29.61 -8.44
C THR A 223 -0.12 28.85 -8.65
N PRO A 224 0.66 29.16 -9.70
CA PRO A 224 1.99 28.56 -9.88
C PRO A 224 2.93 28.79 -8.69
N THR A 225 2.66 29.77 -7.83
CA THR A 225 3.43 30.08 -6.62
C THR A 225 2.92 29.37 -5.36
N TYR A 226 1.66 28.92 -5.35
CA TYR A 226 1.04 28.20 -4.23
C TYR A 226 0.55 26.85 -4.75
N PHE A 227 1.45 25.89 -4.80
CA PHE A 227 1.23 24.61 -5.47
C PHE A 227 1.24 23.47 -4.45
N PRO A 228 0.24 22.57 -4.47
CA PRO A 228 0.19 21.47 -3.54
C PRO A 228 1.31 20.45 -3.82
N GLY A 229 2.07 20.11 -2.79
CA GLY A 229 3.23 19.21 -2.89
C GLY A 229 2.88 17.75 -2.68
N SER A 230 1.83 17.46 -1.90
CA SER A 230 1.49 16.09 -1.55
C SER A 230 -0.01 15.90 -1.35
N ILE A 231 -0.45 14.64 -1.48
CA ILE A 231 -1.77 14.21 -1.06
C ILE A 231 -1.68 12.99 -0.16
N LEU A 232 -2.69 12.84 0.70
CA LEU A 232 -2.89 11.67 1.55
C LEU A 232 -4.32 11.18 1.41
N LEU A 233 -4.49 9.89 1.14
CA LEU A 233 -5.79 9.24 1.02
C LEU A 233 -6.06 8.34 2.22
N ARG A 234 -7.24 8.52 2.84
CA ARG A 234 -7.78 7.64 3.90
C ARG A 234 -9.28 7.44 3.69
N GLY A 235 -9.68 6.24 3.27
CA GLY A 235 -11.08 5.93 3.00
C GLY A 235 -11.66 6.81 1.88
N SER A 236 -12.57 7.72 2.21
CA SER A 236 -13.10 8.72 1.26
C SER A 236 -12.57 10.14 1.48
N MET A 237 -11.63 10.30 2.41
CA MET A 237 -10.99 11.58 2.69
C MET A 237 -9.68 11.69 1.92
N VAL A 238 -9.49 12.81 1.23
CA VAL A 238 -8.23 13.19 0.60
C VAL A 238 -7.76 14.48 1.26
N LEU A 239 -6.57 14.44 1.85
CA LEU A 239 -5.88 15.62 2.36
C LEU A 239 -4.89 16.07 1.28
N VAL A 240 -4.94 17.35 0.93
CA VAL A 240 -4.03 18.01 0.02
C VAL A 240 -3.21 18.99 0.84
N GLN A 241 -1.91 18.82 0.85
CA GLN A 241 -0.99 19.70 1.54
C GLN A 241 -0.33 20.64 0.54
N ALA A 242 -0.50 21.94 0.77
CA ALA A 242 0.28 23.01 0.16
C ALA A 242 1.15 23.67 1.22
N ASP A 243 1.95 24.64 0.82
CA ASP A 243 2.93 25.30 1.70
C ASP A 243 2.26 26.11 2.83
N ASP A 244 1.13 26.75 2.55
CA ASP A 244 0.45 27.71 3.43
C ASP A 244 -0.93 27.23 3.93
N HIS A 245 -1.43 26.11 3.38
CA HIS A 245 -2.72 25.56 3.75
C HIS A 245 -2.82 24.05 3.58
N ILE A 246 -3.78 23.47 4.30
CA ILE A 246 -4.19 22.08 4.17
C ILE A 246 -5.65 22.05 3.75
N LEU A 247 -5.94 21.41 2.63
CA LEU A 247 -7.30 21.17 2.17
C LEU A 247 -7.68 19.71 2.45
N VAL A 248 -8.77 19.52 3.20
CA VAL A 248 -9.33 18.21 3.48
C VAL A 248 -10.62 18.05 2.69
N VAL A 249 -10.64 17.12 1.74
CA VAL A 249 -11.77 16.87 0.84
C VAL A 249 -12.41 15.53 1.17
N ASN A 250 -13.73 15.50 1.32
CA ASN A 250 -14.51 14.28 1.33
C ASN A 250 -15.02 14.00 -0.09
N MET A 251 -14.50 12.95 -0.72
CA MET A 251 -14.80 12.60 -2.11
C MET A 251 -16.26 12.19 -2.31
N ASP A 252 -16.85 11.46 -1.35
CA ASP A 252 -18.24 10.97 -1.45
C ASP A 252 -19.25 12.11 -1.36
N ARG A 253 -19.00 13.05 -0.44
CA ARG A 253 -19.89 14.20 -0.19
C ARG A 253 -19.59 15.39 -1.10
N ARG A 254 -18.47 15.37 -1.83
CA ARG A 254 -17.98 16.50 -2.64
C ARG A 254 -17.91 17.80 -1.84
N THR A 255 -17.43 17.69 -0.61
CA THR A 255 -17.27 18.84 0.31
C THR A 255 -15.83 18.87 0.82
N GLY A 256 -15.35 20.04 1.21
CA GLY A 256 -14.02 20.17 1.78
C GLY A 256 -13.95 21.27 2.83
N VAL A 257 -12.95 21.15 3.69
CA VAL A 257 -12.58 22.16 4.70
C VAL A 257 -11.12 22.51 4.48
N MET A 258 -10.84 23.81 4.44
CA MET A 258 -9.50 24.33 4.27
C MET A 258 -9.02 24.94 5.58
N PHE A 259 -7.80 24.58 5.98
CA PHE A 259 -7.08 25.16 7.10
C PHE A 259 -5.96 26.01 6.53
N MET A 260 -6.03 27.33 6.73
CA MET A 260 -4.97 28.26 6.32
C MET A 260 -4.21 28.71 7.56
N SER A 261 -2.91 28.94 7.41
CA SER A 261 -2.12 29.65 8.43
C SER A 261 -2.32 31.15 8.25
N ASP A 262 -2.59 31.87 9.35
CA ASP A 262 -2.67 33.34 9.34
C ASP A 262 -1.27 34.01 9.33
N GLN A 263 -0.19 33.22 9.33
CA GLN A 263 1.20 33.72 9.39
C GLN A 263 1.94 33.57 8.06
N PRO A 264 2.77 34.55 7.66
CA PRO A 264 3.50 34.51 6.40
C PRO A 264 4.45 33.31 6.31
N PRO A 265 4.68 32.75 5.10
CA PRO A 265 5.35 31.47 4.88
C PRO A 265 6.85 31.44 5.21
N GLU A 266 7.43 32.53 5.71
CA GLU A 266 8.89 32.65 5.86
C GLU A 266 9.48 31.88 7.06
N GLU A 267 8.69 31.40 8.03
CA GLU A 267 9.28 30.83 9.25
C GLU A 267 9.08 29.33 9.51
N HIS A 268 8.13 28.61 8.92
CA HIS A 268 7.95 27.20 9.29
C HIS A 268 7.38 26.28 8.20
N ALA A 269 8.24 25.64 7.42
CA ALA A 269 7.89 24.39 6.73
C ALA A 269 7.97 23.23 7.72
N PHE A 270 6.88 22.95 8.45
CA PHE A 270 6.77 21.71 9.22
C PHE A 270 6.41 20.55 8.30
N PHE A 271 7.36 19.62 8.12
CA PHE A 271 7.06 18.29 7.60
C PHE A 271 6.20 17.55 8.62
N PHE A 272 4.91 17.37 8.32
CA PHE A 272 4.05 16.47 9.09
C PHE A 272 4.26 15.04 8.59
N ASP A 273 5.22 14.33 9.18
CA ASP A 273 5.26 12.86 9.12
C ASP A 273 4.64 12.32 10.40
N HIS A 274 3.34 12.03 10.44
CA HIS A 274 2.71 11.39 11.60
C HIS A 274 1.62 10.37 11.22
N ASP A 275 1.81 9.15 11.73
CA ASP A 275 0.77 8.17 12.04
C ASP A 275 -0.34 8.84 12.88
N PHE A 276 -1.60 8.70 12.44
CA PHE A 276 -2.76 9.25 13.14
C PHE A 276 -3.00 8.53 14.47
N LYS A 277 -2.36 9.00 15.55
CA LYS A 277 -2.94 8.91 16.90
C LYS A 277 -3.65 10.22 17.19
N VAL A 278 -4.98 10.13 17.22
CA VAL A 278 -5.94 11.20 17.53
C VAL A 278 -5.47 12.03 18.73
N ARG A 279 -5.14 13.31 18.48
CA ARG A 279 -5.16 14.36 19.49
C ARG A 279 -6.20 15.39 19.08
N ILE A 280 -7.35 15.33 19.74
CA ILE A 280 -8.33 16.40 19.76
C ILE A 280 -7.75 17.49 20.66
N SER A 281 -7.67 18.73 20.17
CA SER A 281 -7.53 19.91 21.03
C SER A 281 -8.51 20.99 20.58
N PHE A 282 -9.46 21.29 21.46
CA PHE A 282 -10.40 22.39 21.36
C PHE A 282 -9.69 23.73 21.54
N GLN A 283 -10.10 24.76 20.81
CA GLN A 283 -9.90 26.15 21.26
C GLN A 283 -11.21 26.69 21.81
N CYS A 284 -11.18 26.93 23.12
CA CYS A 284 -12.22 27.56 23.91
C CYS A 284 -12.25 29.06 23.57
N SER A 285 -13.43 29.58 23.22
CA SER A 285 -13.68 31.01 23.10
C SER A 285 -13.53 31.71 24.45
N LYS A 286 -12.91 32.89 24.48
CA LYS A 286 -13.10 33.82 25.60
C LYS A 286 -14.24 34.78 25.26
N PRO A 287 -15.19 35.01 26.18
CA PRO A 287 -16.21 36.03 25.99
C PRO A 287 -15.57 37.42 26.16
N GLN A 288 -15.92 38.33 25.26
CA GLN A 288 -15.57 39.74 25.37
C GLN A 288 -16.35 40.36 26.53
N SER A 289 -15.63 41.01 27.45
CA SER A 289 -16.15 41.92 28.47
C SER A 289 -15.98 43.35 28.01
#